data_AF-A0A9D8X871-F1
#
_entry.id   AF-A0A9D8X871-F1
#
_cell.length_a   1.000
_cell.length_b   1.000
_cell.length_c   1.000
_cell.angle_alpha   90.00
_cell.angle_beta   90.00
_cell.angle_gamma   90.00
#
_symmetry.space_group_name_H-M   'P 1'
#
loop_
_entity.id
_entity.type
_entity.pdbx_description
1 polymer ?
#
loop_
_entity_poly.entity_id
_entity_poly.type
_entity_poly.pdbx_seq_one_letter_code
_entity_poly.pdbx_strand_id
1 'polypeptide(L)' 'MNQQLTGKFISHKRKEKNLTQEQLAEKLGVSNKTISKWETGR' A
#
# COMPACT_ATOMS: atom_id res chain seq x y z
N MET A 1 10.33 10.23 -10.07
CA MET A 1 10.12 9.65 -8.72
C MET A 1 9.86 8.16 -8.88
N ASN A 2 10.64 7.30 -8.21
CA ASN A 2 10.61 5.85 -8.40
C ASN A 2 9.40 5.21 -7.72
N GLN A 3 8.24 5.21 -8.40
CA GLN A 3 6.99 4.62 -7.90
C GLN A 3 7.14 3.14 -7.50
N GLN A 4 8.07 2.41 -8.14
CA GLN A 4 8.40 1.02 -7.78
C GLN A 4 9.03 0.86 -6.39
N LEU A 5 9.78 1.86 -5.91
CA LEU A 5 10.38 1.82 -4.56
C LEU A 5 9.32 2.08 -3.50
N THR A 6 8.42 3.02 -3.76
CA THR A 6 7.32 3.37 -2.86
C THR A 6 6.34 2.20 -2.69
N GLY A 7 6.00 1.50 -3.78
CA GLY A 7 5.09 0.34 -3.72
C GLY A 7 5.62 -0.82 -2.88
N LYS A 8 6.89 -1.19 -3.08
CA LYS A 8 7.56 -2.21 -2.26
C LYS A 8 7.64 -1.78 -0.79
N PHE A 9 7.94 -0.51 -0.54
CA PHE A 9 8.02 0.02 0.82
C PHE A 9 6.68 -0.03 1.56
N ILE A 10 5.59 0.36 0.89
CA ILE A 10 4.23 0.29 1.44
C ILE A 10 3.86 -1.15 1.76
N SER A 11 4.16 -2.09 0.86
CA SER A 11 3.88 -3.51 1.10
C SER A 11 4.69 -4.09 2.25
N HIS A 12 5.95 -3.69 2.38
CA HIS A 12 6.79 -4.11 3.49
C HIS A 12 6.24 -3.57 4.82
N LYS A 13 5.96 -2.26 4.89
CA LYS A 13 5.37 -1.62 6.07
C LYS A 13 4.01 -2.19 6.46
N ARG A 14 3.19 -2.55 5.46
CA ARG A 14 1.89 -3.20 5.67
C ARG A 14 2.07 -4.56 6.35
N LYS A 15 3.01 -5.37 5.86
CA LYS A 15 3.33 -6.69 6.43
C LYS A 15 3.95 -6.58 7.83
N GLU A 16 4.86 -5.63 8.05
CA GLU A 16 5.43 -5.38 9.38
C GLU A 16 4.34 -5.07 10.42
N LYS A 17 3.31 -4.32 10.02
CA LYS A 17 2.18 -3.97 10.88
C LYS A 17 1.05 -5.00 10.89
N ASN A 18 1.21 -6.14 10.21
CA ASN A 18 0.16 -7.15 10.02
C ASN A 18 -1.19 -6.56 9.57
N LEU A 19 -1.13 -5.54 8.69
CA LEU A 19 -2.33 -4.88 8.17
C LEU A 19 -2.78 -5.52 6.86
N THR A 20 -4.09 -5.58 6.62
CA THR A 20 -4.62 -5.89 5.29
C THR A 20 -4.56 -4.64 4.39
N GLN A 21 -4.71 -4.81 3.07
CA GLN A 21 -4.78 -3.67 2.15
C GLN A 21 -6.00 -2.78 2.49
N GLU A 22 -7.11 -3.36 2.94
CA GLU A 22 -8.30 -2.64 3.38
C GLU A 22 -8.05 -1.83 4.65
N GLN A 23 -7.41 -2.42 5.67
CA GLN A 23 -7.10 -1.71 6.90
C GLN A 23 -6.11 -0.56 6.67
N LEU A 24 -5.15 -0.76 5.76
CA LEU A 24 -4.23 0.30 5.36
C LEU A 24 -4.95 1.39 4.57
N ALA A 25 -5.87 1.01 3.69
CA ALA A 25 -6.70 1.93 2.91
C ALA A 25 -7.60 2.78 3.81
N GLU A 26 -8.26 2.15 4.79
CA GLU A 26 -9.10 2.82 5.79
C GLU A 26 -8.29 3.81 6.63
N LYS A 27 -7.11 3.39 7.13
CA LYS A 27 -6.21 4.28 7.88
C LYS A 27 -5.71 5.48 7.09
N LEU A 28 -5.53 5.33 5.78
CA LEU A 28 -5.05 6.38 4.89
C LEU A 28 -6.21 7.17 4.25
N GLY A 29 -7.47 6.78 4.50
CA GLY A 29 -8.65 7.39 3.87
C GLY A 29 -8.68 7.21 2.35
N VAL A 30 -8.01 6.18 1.82
CA VAL A 30 -7.97 5.88 0.39
C VAL A 30 -8.73 4.59 0.10
N SER A 31 -8.98 4.31 -1.17
CA SER A 31 -9.59 3.04 -1.58
C SER A 31 -8.57 1.90 -1.54
N ASN A 32 -9.03 0.66 -1.29
CA ASN A 32 -8.18 -0.54 -1.42
C ASN A 32 -7.56 -0.62 -2.83
N LYS A 33 -8.29 -0.23 -3.88
CA LYS A 33 -7.74 -0.12 -5.25
C LYS A 33 -6.53 0.82 -5.33
N THR A 34 -6.53 1.91 -4.57
CA THR A 34 -5.38 2.84 -4.51
C THR A 34 -4.16 2.18 -3.88
N ILE A 35 -4.34 1.46 -2.77
CA ILE A 35 -3.26 0.69 -2.12
C ILE A 35 -2.73 -0.40 -3.06
N SER A 36 -3.62 -1.12 -3.74
CA SER A 36 -3.26 -2.13 -4.73
C SER A 36 -2.43 -1.52 -5.86
N LYS A 37 -2.84 -0.36 -6.42
CA LYS A 37 -2.06 0.38 -7.42
C LYS A 37 -0.70 0.79 -6.91
N TRP A 38 -0.61 1.29 -5.68
CA TRP A 38 0.65 1.69 -5.08
C TRP A 38 1.58 0.49 -4.90
N GLU A 39 1.10 -0.64 -4.38
CA GLU A 39 1.91 -1.84 -4.18
C GLU A 39 2.33 -2.52 -5.50
N THR A 40 1.48 -2.49 -6.54
CA THR A 40 1.73 -3.18 -7.83
C THR A 40 2.26 -2.28 -8.95
N GLY A 41 2.22 -0.96 -8.80
CA GLY A 41 2.74 0.00 -9.77
C GLY A 41 1.94 0.09 -11.08
N ARG A 42 0.63 -0.21 -11.05
CA ARG A 42 -0.29 -0.15 -12.21
C ARG A 42 -1.28 1.02 -12.14
#